data_AF-A0AAU5YPN0-F1
#
_entry.id   AF-A0AAU5YPN0-F1
#
_cell.length_a   1.000
_cell.length_b   1.000
_cell.length_c   1.000
_cell.angle_alpha   90.00
_cell.angle_beta   90.00
_cell.angle_gamma   90.00
#
_symmetry.space_group_name_H-M   'P 1'
#
loop_
_entity.id
_entity.type
_entity.pdbx_description
1 polymer ?
#
loop_
_entity_poly.entity_id
_entity_poly.type
_entity_poly.pdbx_seq_one_letter_code
_entity_poly.pdbx_strand_id
1 'polypeptide(L)'
;MTTLRIDRSPEQFAEELKGLEHVDWPAVWAGPPNPGQALDDWCALFGWKPTSAERVLTVRSGTGQDFALFPVRSAGWAPVKQLNWTSWQMSADDSSENDEVLTQAAETWTAYVGAARTVLGDPSYRGAWDDPAFPEPPHDRHWLVPSNLRLEDMDPYRLAIWRQGGPEGHITVLAVKPGSVGAPGALRRTMIKVTCYPPEAV
;
A
#
# COMPACT_ATOMS: atom_id res chain seq x y z
N MET A 1 -2.05 7.19 -25.87
CA MET A 1 -2.91 6.05 -25.51
C MET A 1 -2.37 5.54 -24.19
N THR A 2 -3.16 5.40 -23.12
CA THR A 2 -2.59 5.05 -21.79
C THR A 2 -1.95 3.65 -21.76
N THR A 3 -0.85 3.50 -21.00
CA THR A 3 -0.14 2.22 -20.83
C THR A 3 -0.37 1.61 -19.45
N LEU A 4 -0.94 0.41 -19.41
CA LEU A 4 -1.07 -0.41 -18.19
C LEU A 4 0.23 -1.19 -17.92
N ARG A 5 0.80 -1.04 -16.72
CA ARG A 5 2.09 -1.65 -16.35
C ARG A 5 1.98 -2.78 -15.32
N ILE A 6 1.02 -2.66 -14.40
CA ILE A 6 0.70 -3.71 -13.43
C ILE A 6 -0.81 -3.83 -13.44
N ASP A 7 -1.30 -5.05 -13.61
CA ASP A 7 -2.73 -5.35 -13.72
C ASP A 7 -3.08 -6.61 -12.92
N ARG A 8 -2.91 -6.54 -11.59
CA ARG A 8 -3.54 -7.56 -10.77
C ARG A 8 -5.04 -7.34 -10.81
N SER A 9 -5.81 -8.41 -10.94
CA SER A 9 -7.27 -8.27 -10.88
C SER A 9 -7.72 -8.02 -9.44
N PRO A 10 -8.92 -7.45 -9.22
CA PRO A 10 -9.50 -7.36 -7.88
C PRO A 10 -9.59 -8.71 -7.15
N GLU A 11 -9.83 -9.81 -7.87
CA GLU A 11 -9.88 -11.16 -7.31
C GLU A 11 -8.49 -11.62 -6.83
N GLN A 12 -7.45 -11.43 -7.64
CA GLN A 12 -6.07 -11.72 -7.24
C GLN A 12 -5.65 -10.86 -6.03
N PHE A 13 -6.12 -9.62 -5.98
CA PHE A 13 -5.90 -8.75 -4.83
C PHE A 13 -6.61 -9.25 -3.56
N ALA A 14 -7.86 -9.73 -3.65
CA ALA A 14 -8.54 -10.34 -2.51
C ALA A 14 -7.86 -11.63 -2.05
N GLU A 15 -7.37 -12.47 -2.97
CA GLU A 15 -6.59 -13.65 -2.64
C GLU A 15 -5.30 -13.30 -1.88
N GLU A 16 -4.61 -12.24 -2.31
CA GLU A 16 -3.43 -11.75 -1.59
C GLU A 16 -3.80 -11.27 -0.17
N LEU A 17 -4.88 -10.49 -0.04
CA LEU A 17 -5.34 -10.04 1.29
C LEU A 17 -5.69 -11.22 2.21
N LYS A 18 -6.31 -12.28 1.70
CA LYS A 18 -6.57 -13.50 2.48
C LYS A 18 -5.28 -14.18 2.94
N GLY A 19 -4.26 -14.21 2.07
CA GLY A 19 -2.94 -14.73 2.44
C GLY A 19 -2.32 -14.00 3.63
N LEU A 20 -2.66 -12.72 3.83
CA LEU A 20 -2.18 -11.90 4.93
C LEU A 20 -2.94 -12.09 6.26
N GLU A 21 -4.11 -12.75 6.27
CA GLU A 21 -4.88 -13.02 7.50
C GLU A 21 -4.16 -13.98 8.45
N HIS A 22 -3.27 -14.83 7.93
CA HIS A 22 -2.52 -15.83 8.69
C HIS A 22 -1.09 -15.40 9.05
N VAL A 23 -0.73 -14.15 8.73
CA VAL A 23 0.59 -13.61 9.03
C VAL A 23 0.67 -13.19 10.49
N ASP A 24 1.71 -13.64 11.20
CA ASP A 24 2.06 -13.11 12.53
C ASP A 24 2.61 -11.69 12.37
N TRP A 25 1.70 -10.72 12.39
CA TRP A 25 2.00 -9.30 12.26
C TRP A 25 2.95 -8.77 13.34
N PRO A 26 2.82 -9.13 14.64
CA PRO A 26 3.83 -8.82 15.64
C PRO A 26 5.26 -9.21 15.24
N ALA A 27 5.45 -10.42 14.69
CA ALA A 27 6.76 -10.86 14.20
C ALA A 27 7.23 -10.04 12.98
N VAL A 28 6.32 -9.67 12.07
CA VAL A 28 6.63 -8.79 10.94
C VAL A 28 7.10 -7.40 11.42
N TRP A 29 6.39 -6.81 12.39
CA TRP A 29 6.70 -5.49 12.92
C TRP A 29 7.98 -5.45 13.76
N ALA A 30 8.30 -6.55 14.47
CA ALA A 30 9.59 -6.70 15.15
C ALA A 30 10.77 -6.65 14.17
N GLY A 31 10.53 -7.05 12.92
CA GLY A 31 11.46 -6.97 11.81
C GLY A 31 12.22 -8.27 11.55
N PRO A 32 12.80 -8.41 10.34
CA PRO A 32 13.48 -9.62 9.94
C PRO A 32 14.85 -9.78 10.64
N PRO A 33 15.33 -11.02 10.84
CA PRO A 33 16.71 -11.27 11.26
C PRO A 33 17.68 -10.93 10.13
N ASN A 34 18.98 -10.82 10.45
CA ASN A 34 20.06 -10.55 9.49
C ASN A 34 20.06 -11.53 8.29
N PRO A 35 20.64 -11.15 7.13
CA PRO A 35 20.71 -12.00 5.94
C PRO A 35 21.30 -13.37 6.20
N GLY A 36 20.80 -14.37 5.47
CA GLY A 36 21.23 -15.76 5.54
C GLY A 36 20.06 -16.68 5.85
N GLN A 37 20.36 -17.91 6.26
CA GLN A 37 19.33 -18.94 6.50
C GLN A 37 18.23 -18.49 7.46
N ALA A 38 18.56 -17.72 8.50
CA ALA A 38 17.58 -17.23 9.45
C ALA A 38 16.53 -16.30 8.79
N LEU A 39 16.92 -15.50 7.80
CA LEU A 39 16.01 -14.66 7.03
C LEU A 39 15.11 -15.51 6.12
N ASP A 40 15.69 -16.52 5.46
CA ASP A 40 14.95 -17.43 4.60
C ASP A 40 13.89 -18.20 5.40
N ASP A 41 14.28 -18.72 6.56
CA ASP A 41 13.39 -19.43 7.48
C ASP A 41 12.29 -18.49 8.00
N TRP A 42 12.64 -17.27 8.40
CA TRP A 42 11.70 -16.25 8.83
C TRP A 42 10.68 -15.90 7.74
N CYS A 43 11.12 -15.73 6.48
CA CYS A 43 10.20 -15.48 5.37
C CYS A 43 9.29 -16.69 5.10
N ALA A 44 9.83 -17.91 5.21
CA ALA A 44 9.09 -19.14 4.98
C ALA A 44 7.94 -19.34 5.99
N LEU A 45 8.06 -18.83 7.22
CA LEU A 45 6.96 -18.84 8.21
C LEU A 45 5.68 -18.16 7.70
N PHE A 46 5.83 -17.15 6.83
CA PHE A 46 4.73 -16.41 6.23
C PHE A 46 4.39 -16.90 4.81
N GLY A 47 5.03 -17.97 4.34
CA GLY A 47 4.94 -18.41 2.94
C GLY A 47 5.58 -17.43 1.95
N TRP A 48 6.51 -16.60 2.39
CA TRP A 48 7.19 -15.61 1.57
C TRP A 48 8.57 -16.08 1.13
N LYS A 49 9.05 -15.55 0.01
CA LYS A 49 10.41 -15.78 -0.50
C LYS A 49 11.17 -14.47 -0.64
N PRO A 50 12.35 -14.29 -0.04
CA PRO A 50 13.10 -13.06 -0.21
C PRO A 50 13.57 -12.89 -1.66
N THR A 51 13.47 -11.67 -2.17
CA THR A 51 13.89 -11.29 -3.53
C THR A 51 15.01 -10.25 -3.52
N SER A 52 15.12 -9.43 -2.47
CA SER A 52 16.25 -8.52 -2.23
C SER A 52 16.35 -8.16 -0.75
N ALA A 53 17.57 -7.92 -0.26
CA ALA A 53 17.86 -7.71 1.17
C ALA A 53 18.82 -6.53 1.45
N GLU A 54 19.11 -5.65 0.48
CA GLU A 54 20.22 -4.68 0.63
C GLU A 54 19.87 -3.45 1.48
N ARG A 55 18.65 -2.92 1.37
CA ARG A 55 18.22 -1.69 2.08
C ARG A 55 16.79 -1.74 2.58
N VAL A 56 15.92 -2.32 1.76
CA VAL A 56 14.52 -2.63 2.03
C VAL A 56 14.38 -4.10 1.69
N LEU A 57 13.90 -4.90 2.65
CA LEU A 57 13.61 -6.30 2.37
C LEU A 57 12.43 -6.34 1.40
N THR A 58 12.65 -6.96 0.24
CA THR A 58 11.57 -7.31 -0.67
C THR A 58 11.37 -8.81 -0.63
N VAL A 59 10.11 -9.21 -0.57
CA VAL A 59 9.71 -10.62 -0.57
C VAL A 59 8.63 -10.85 -1.60
N ARG A 60 8.49 -12.09 -2.05
CA ARG A 60 7.41 -12.54 -2.91
C ARG A 60 6.46 -13.42 -2.12
N SER A 61 5.18 -13.09 -2.14
CA SER A 61 4.11 -13.89 -1.52
C SER A 61 3.89 -15.22 -2.23
N GLY A 62 3.11 -16.10 -1.62
CA GLY A 62 2.65 -17.35 -2.24
C GLY A 62 1.82 -17.15 -3.52
N THR A 63 1.15 -16.00 -3.68
CA THR A 63 0.40 -15.65 -4.91
C THR A 63 1.28 -14.96 -5.98
N GLY A 64 2.56 -14.74 -5.66
CA GLY A 64 3.52 -14.09 -6.52
C GLY A 64 3.49 -12.56 -6.48
N GLN A 65 2.81 -11.94 -5.51
CA GLN A 65 2.89 -10.50 -5.28
C GLN A 65 4.22 -10.15 -4.61
N ASP A 66 4.89 -9.12 -5.11
CA ASP A 66 6.08 -8.60 -4.44
C ASP A 66 5.67 -7.56 -3.39
N PHE A 67 6.18 -7.75 -2.17
CA PHE A 67 6.05 -6.87 -1.02
C PHE A 67 7.38 -6.20 -0.72
N ALA A 68 7.31 -4.99 -0.18
CA ALA A 68 8.45 -4.26 0.35
C ALA A 68 8.21 -3.91 1.82
N LEU A 69 9.12 -4.34 2.69
CA LEU A 69 9.10 -4.11 4.13
C LEU A 69 10.05 -2.95 4.46
N PHE A 70 9.47 -1.81 4.85
CA PHE A 70 10.23 -0.61 5.12
C PHE A 70 10.61 -0.53 6.60
N PRO A 71 11.89 -0.49 6.94
CA PRO A 71 12.32 -0.39 8.33
C PRO A 71 12.11 1.03 8.89
N VAL A 72 11.99 1.12 10.22
CA VAL A 72 11.98 2.40 10.96
C VAL A 72 13.30 3.16 10.77
N ARG A 73 14.42 2.45 10.74
CA ARG A 73 15.77 2.99 10.50
C ARG A 73 16.34 2.44 9.21
N SER A 74 17.04 3.28 8.45
CA SER A 74 17.79 2.85 7.27
C SER A 74 18.80 1.75 7.65
N ALA A 75 18.87 0.69 6.82
CA ALA A 75 19.61 -0.57 6.99
C ALA A 75 18.80 -1.77 7.54
N GLY A 76 17.71 -2.14 6.83
CA GLY A 76 17.19 -3.52 6.62
C GLY A 76 16.75 -4.42 7.79
N TRP A 77 17.25 -4.20 8.99
CA TRP A 77 17.28 -5.18 10.10
C TRP A 77 16.76 -4.56 11.40
N ALA A 78 15.83 -3.64 11.24
CA ALA A 78 15.17 -2.90 12.31
C ALA A 78 13.67 -3.18 12.23
N PRO A 79 12.91 -2.85 13.30
CA PRO A 79 11.47 -2.92 13.28
C PRO A 79 10.89 -2.31 12.00
N VAL A 80 9.85 -2.96 11.47
CA VAL A 80 9.21 -2.58 10.21
C VAL A 80 8.13 -1.55 10.52
N LYS A 81 8.21 -0.37 9.88
CA LYS A 81 7.22 0.69 10.05
C LYS A 81 6.02 0.54 9.11
N GLN A 82 6.21 -0.15 7.99
CA GLN A 82 5.14 -0.45 7.03
C GLN A 82 5.57 -1.56 6.08
N LEU A 83 4.59 -2.34 5.62
CA LEU A 83 4.69 -3.23 4.47
C LEU A 83 3.86 -2.62 3.34
N ASN A 84 4.34 -2.60 2.10
CA ASN A 84 3.52 -2.14 0.99
C ASN A 84 3.78 -2.86 -0.33
N TRP A 85 2.82 -2.73 -1.23
CA TRP A 85 2.94 -3.16 -2.62
C TRP A 85 2.01 -2.36 -3.54
N THR A 86 2.21 -2.53 -4.85
CA THR A 86 1.35 -1.97 -5.89
C THR A 86 0.64 -3.11 -6.60
N SER A 87 -0.69 -3.08 -6.61
CA SER A 87 -1.49 -4.10 -7.29
C SER A 87 -1.91 -3.68 -8.69
N TRP A 88 -2.02 -2.37 -8.93
CA TRP A 88 -2.37 -1.84 -10.24
C TRP A 88 -1.60 -0.58 -10.53
N GLN A 89 -1.23 -0.39 -11.79
CA GLN A 89 -0.51 0.79 -12.22
C GLN A 89 -0.74 1.09 -13.70
N MET A 90 -1.06 2.35 -13.98
CA MET A 90 -1.19 2.89 -15.33
C MET A 90 -0.39 4.19 -15.47
N SER A 91 0.04 4.48 -16.69
CA SER A 91 0.73 5.70 -17.05
C SER A 91 0.05 6.34 -18.26
N ALA A 92 0.02 7.66 -18.26
CA ALA A 92 -0.30 8.44 -19.45
C ALA A 92 0.88 8.34 -20.44
N ASP A 93 0.59 8.23 -21.73
CA ASP A 93 1.61 8.29 -22.77
C ASP A 93 1.75 9.74 -23.30
N ASP A 94 0.71 10.57 -23.10
CA ASP A 94 0.75 12.00 -23.35
C ASP A 94 0.05 12.80 -22.23
N SER A 95 0.36 14.09 -22.12
CA SER A 95 -0.15 14.91 -21.02
C SER A 95 -1.65 15.18 -21.06
N SER A 96 -2.31 15.02 -22.21
CA SER A 96 -3.76 15.19 -22.33
C SER A 96 -4.53 14.03 -21.70
N GLU A 97 -3.89 12.88 -21.50
CA GLU A 97 -4.44 11.69 -20.86
C GLU A 97 -4.32 11.70 -19.33
N ASN A 98 -3.66 12.71 -18.75
CA ASN A 98 -3.37 12.75 -17.32
C ASN A 98 -4.64 12.65 -16.46
N ASP A 99 -5.76 13.24 -16.89
CA ASP A 99 -7.04 13.18 -16.19
C ASP A 99 -7.79 11.86 -16.42
N GLU A 100 -7.62 11.26 -17.60
CA GLU A 100 -8.17 9.95 -17.93
C GLU A 100 -7.57 8.87 -17.03
N VAL A 101 -6.24 8.87 -16.85
CA VAL A 101 -5.55 7.89 -15.98
C VAL A 101 -5.99 8.02 -14.52
N LEU A 102 -6.32 9.23 -14.03
CA LEU A 102 -6.89 9.41 -12.69
C LEU A 102 -8.31 8.85 -12.57
N THR A 103 -9.13 9.11 -13.58
CA THR A 103 -10.52 8.62 -13.65
C THR A 103 -10.54 7.10 -13.64
N GLN A 104 -9.76 6.49 -14.53
CA GLN A 104 -9.63 5.03 -14.61
C GLN A 104 -9.11 4.44 -13.30
N ALA A 105 -8.11 5.07 -12.66
CA ALA A 105 -7.61 4.60 -11.39
C ALA A 105 -8.65 4.67 -10.26
N ALA A 106 -9.52 5.69 -10.23
CA ALA A 106 -10.59 5.79 -9.24
C ALA A 106 -11.70 4.75 -9.45
N GLU A 107 -12.03 4.43 -10.70
CA GLU A 107 -12.95 3.34 -11.05
C GLU A 107 -12.38 1.99 -10.65
N THR A 108 -11.15 1.69 -11.07
CA THR A 108 -10.45 0.46 -10.69
C THR A 108 -10.32 0.35 -9.17
N TRP A 109 -9.97 1.44 -8.48
CA TRP A 109 -9.92 1.46 -7.02
C TRP A 109 -11.26 1.11 -6.37
N THR A 110 -12.38 1.50 -6.95
CA THR A 110 -13.70 1.11 -6.43
C THR A 110 -13.92 -0.41 -6.50
N ALA A 111 -13.50 -1.06 -7.58
CA ALA A 111 -13.54 -2.52 -7.69
C ALA A 111 -12.62 -3.19 -6.64
N TYR A 112 -11.42 -2.66 -6.45
CA TYR A 112 -10.48 -3.11 -5.42
C TYR A 112 -11.04 -2.95 -4.00
N VAL A 113 -11.69 -1.84 -3.68
CA VAL A 113 -12.38 -1.66 -2.38
C VAL A 113 -13.48 -2.72 -2.23
N GLY A 114 -14.25 -2.99 -3.28
CA GLY A 114 -15.24 -4.07 -3.29
C GLY A 114 -14.63 -5.43 -2.94
N ALA A 115 -13.50 -5.77 -3.56
CA ALA A 115 -12.77 -7.00 -3.30
C ALA A 115 -12.21 -7.06 -1.86
N ALA A 116 -11.58 -5.98 -1.38
CA ALA A 116 -11.06 -5.90 -0.01
C ALA A 116 -12.16 -6.09 1.04
N ARG A 117 -13.37 -5.57 0.80
CA ARG A 117 -14.49 -5.71 1.74
C ARG A 117 -14.91 -7.16 1.98
N THR A 118 -14.69 -8.05 1.00
CA THR A 118 -14.99 -9.47 1.16
C THR A 118 -14.06 -10.20 2.13
N VAL A 119 -12.92 -9.58 2.47
CA VAL A 119 -11.87 -10.14 3.33
C VAL A 119 -11.80 -9.35 4.64
N LEU A 120 -11.63 -8.03 4.55
CA LEU A 120 -11.38 -7.14 5.69
C LEU A 120 -12.64 -6.54 6.31
N GLY A 121 -13.83 -6.81 5.73
CA GLY A 121 -15.07 -6.15 6.11
C GLY A 121 -15.13 -4.69 5.65
N ASP A 122 -15.99 -3.89 6.28
CA ASP A 122 -16.19 -2.49 5.87
C ASP A 122 -15.03 -1.59 6.32
N PRO A 123 -14.57 -0.66 5.45
CA PRO A 123 -13.53 0.28 5.83
C PRO A 123 -14.06 1.29 6.85
N SER A 124 -13.20 1.66 7.80
CA SER A 124 -13.43 2.75 8.75
C SER A 124 -13.52 4.12 8.07
N TYR A 125 -12.91 4.27 6.90
CA TYR A 125 -12.99 5.45 6.06
C TYR A 125 -12.86 5.08 4.59
N ARG A 126 -13.61 5.76 3.71
CA ARG A 126 -13.50 5.65 2.25
C ARG A 126 -13.90 6.98 1.64
N GLY A 127 -12.99 7.63 0.91
CA GLY A 127 -13.29 8.92 0.30
C GLY A 127 -12.24 9.41 -0.71
N ALA A 128 -12.55 10.55 -1.32
CA ALA A 128 -11.67 11.26 -2.24
C ALA A 128 -10.71 12.19 -1.49
N TRP A 129 -9.67 12.67 -2.17
CA TRP A 129 -8.67 13.57 -1.62
C TRP A 129 -9.23 14.89 -1.09
N ASP A 130 -10.40 15.33 -1.55
CA ASP A 130 -11.10 16.57 -1.19
C ASP A 130 -12.33 16.33 -0.29
N ASP A 131 -12.54 15.09 0.16
CA ASP A 131 -13.66 14.74 1.04
C ASP A 131 -13.57 15.53 2.36
N PRO A 132 -14.61 16.27 2.78
CA PRO A 132 -14.63 16.97 4.06
C PRO A 132 -14.45 16.06 5.28
N ALA A 133 -14.77 14.77 5.16
CA ALA A 133 -14.61 13.77 6.21
C ALA A 133 -13.25 13.05 6.15
N PHE A 134 -12.31 13.50 5.29
CA PHE A 134 -10.99 12.90 5.20
C PHE A 134 -10.28 12.95 6.57
N PRO A 135 -9.73 11.82 7.06
CA PRO A 135 -9.12 11.77 8.37
C PRO A 135 -7.84 12.59 8.42
N GLU A 136 -7.74 13.49 9.39
CA GLU A 136 -6.52 14.25 9.63
C GLU A 136 -5.51 13.45 10.46
N PRO A 137 -4.20 13.62 10.22
CA PRO A 137 -3.18 12.98 11.01
C PRO A 137 -3.22 13.48 12.47
N PRO A 138 -3.18 12.59 13.48
CA PRO A 138 -3.15 12.98 14.89
C PRO A 138 -1.86 13.69 15.31
N HIS A 139 -0.77 13.56 14.54
CA HIS A 139 0.52 14.22 14.79
C HIS A 139 1.37 14.28 13.51
N ASP A 140 2.38 15.16 13.47
CA ASP A 140 3.23 15.42 12.29
C ASP A 140 3.99 14.21 11.73
N ARG A 141 4.23 13.18 12.55
CA ARG A 141 4.93 11.94 12.15
C ARG A 141 3.99 10.81 11.73
N HIS A 142 2.72 11.11 11.50
CA HIS A 142 1.74 10.11 11.14
C HIS A 142 1.89 9.69 9.68
N TRP A 143 1.37 8.51 9.33
CA TRP A 143 1.42 8.00 7.96
C TRP A 143 0.39 8.67 7.02
N LEU A 144 -0.61 9.34 7.59
CA LEU A 144 -1.56 10.17 6.83
C LEU A 144 -0.89 11.47 6.40
N VAL A 145 -1.15 11.89 5.17
CA VAL A 145 -0.67 13.16 4.62
C VAL A 145 -1.49 14.31 5.24
N PRO A 146 -0.85 15.38 5.74
CA PRO A 146 -1.56 16.56 6.22
C PRO A 146 -2.43 17.23 5.15
N SER A 147 -3.55 17.82 5.56
CA SER A 147 -4.52 18.48 4.67
C SER A 147 -3.93 19.42 3.61
N ASN A 148 -2.99 20.29 3.98
CA ASN A 148 -2.40 21.24 3.04
C ASN A 148 -1.69 20.54 1.87
N LEU A 149 -0.86 19.54 2.16
CA LEU A 149 -0.14 18.76 1.14
C LEU A 149 -1.10 17.87 0.35
N ARG A 150 -2.07 17.25 1.04
CA ARG A 150 -3.09 16.41 0.40
C ARG A 150 -3.92 17.18 -0.63
N LEU A 151 -4.36 18.40 -0.29
CA LEU A 151 -5.16 19.24 -1.19
C LEU A 151 -4.32 19.83 -2.33
N GLU A 152 -3.05 20.15 -2.07
CA GLU A 152 -2.12 20.65 -3.08
C GLU A 152 -1.78 19.57 -4.13
N ASP A 153 -1.42 18.37 -3.68
CA ASP A 153 -0.93 17.30 -4.55
C ASP A 153 -2.03 16.34 -5.04
N MET A 154 -3.24 16.45 -4.49
CA MET A 154 -4.32 15.46 -4.61
C MET A 154 -3.84 14.05 -4.23
N ASP A 155 -2.91 13.93 -3.26
CA ASP A 155 -2.32 12.66 -2.82
C ASP A 155 -2.71 12.32 -1.37
N PRO A 156 -3.43 11.22 -1.12
CA PRO A 156 -3.93 10.23 -2.09
C PRO A 156 -5.20 10.69 -2.79
N TYR A 157 -5.35 10.40 -4.09
CA TYR A 157 -6.52 10.79 -4.89
C TYR A 157 -7.81 10.10 -4.45
N ARG A 158 -7.68 8.86 -3.97
CA ARG A 158 -8.71 8.06 -3.28
C ARG A 158 -8.06 7.30 -2.15
N LEU A 159 -8.77 7.12 -1.05
CA LEU A 159 -8.27 6.42 0.14
C LEU A 159 -9.36 5.56 0.77
N ALA A 160 -9.02 4.34 1.15
CA ALA A 160 -9.79 3.51 2.05
C ALA A 160 -8.89 2.97 3.19
N ILE A 161 -9.44 2.91 4.41
CA ILE A 161 -8.70 2.51 5.61
C ILE A 161 -9.49 1.44 6.37
N TRP A 162 -8.85 0.31 6.63
CA TRP A 162 -9.32 -0.74 7.54
C TRP A 162 -8.42 -0.76 8.77
N ARG A 163 -9.03 -0.68 9.96
CA ARG A 163 -8.32 -0.78 11.24
C ARG A 163 -8.74 -2.08 11.91
N GLN A 164 -7.82 -3.01 12.07
CA GLN A 164 -8.05 -4.22 12.85
C GLN A 164 -7.64 -3.95 14.31
N GLY A 165 -8.50 -4.31 15.25
CA GLY A 165 -8.24 -4.17 16.67
C GLY A 165 -7.38 -5.30 17.23
N GLY A 166 -6.94 -5.14 18.48
CA GLY A 166 -6.20 -6.15 19.22
C GLY A 166 -4.67 -6.12 19.03
N PRO A 167 -3.93 -6.92 19.80
CA PRO A 167 -2.46 -6.91 19.80
C PRO A 167 -1.84 -7.44 18.51
N GLU A 168 -2.57 -8.25 17.74
CA GLU A 168 -2.16 -8.75 16.41
C GLU A 168 -2.72 -7.91 15.26
N GLY A 169 -3.49 -6.86 15.58
CA GLY A 169 -4.12 -6.00 14.60
C GLY A 169 -3.11 -5.21 13.78
N HIS A 170 -3.53 -4.76 12.61
CA HIS A 170 -2.79 -3.83 11.77
C HIS A 170 -3.77 -2.89 11.06
N ILE A 171 -3.23 -1.83 10.48
CA ILE A 171 -4.00 -0.89 9.67
C ILE A 171 -3.68 -1.17 8.20
N THR A 172 -4.70 -1.52 7.41
CA THR A 172 -4.57 -1.69 5.97
C THR A 172 -5.13 -0.47 5.25
N VAL A 173 -4.33 0.09 4.36
CA VAL A 173 -4.63 1.31 3.60
C VAL A 173 -4.54 1.02 2.12
N LEU A 174 -5.62 1.30 1.40
CA LEU A 174 -5.69 1.22 -0.05
C LEU A 174 -5.82 2.63 -0.63
N ALA A 175 -4.81 3.05 -1.39
CA ALA A 175 -4.73 4.42 -1.90
C ALA A 175 -4.48 4.46 -3.40
N VAL A 176 -5.15 5.40 -4.08
CA VAL A 176 -4.74 5.83 -5.43
C VAL A 176 -3.68 6.90 -5.28
N LYS A 177 -2.45 6.58 -5.68
CA LYS A 177 -1.31 7.50 -5.69
C LYS A 177 -1.18 8.11 -7.09
N PRO A 178 -1.41 9.42 -7.26
CA PRO A 178 -1.46 10.06 -8.57
C PRO A 178 -0.09 10.20 -9.25
N GLY A 179 1.00 10.01 -8.51
CA GLY A 179 2.37 10.29 -8.97
C GLY A 179 2.63 11.79 -9.07
N SER A 180 3.89 12.20 -8.94
CA SER A 180 4.26 13.62 -8.98
C SER A 180 4.20 14.15 -10.42
N VAL A 181 3.40 15.18 -10.65
CA VAL A 181 3.35 15.94 -11.92
C VAL A 181 3.86 17.35 -11.64
N GLY A 182 5.16 17.48 -11.37
CA GLY A 182 5.77 18.74 -10.94
C GLY A 182 6.16 19.71 -12.06
N ALA A 183 6.03 19.29 -13.34
CA ALA A 183 6.48 20.08 -14.48
C ALA A 183 5.41 20.13 -15.59
N PRO A 184 5.31 21.25 -16.35
CA PRO A 184 4.47 21.30 -17.54
C PRO A 184 4.81 20.18 -18.53
N GLY A 185 3.80 19.42 -18.97
CA GLY A 185 3.99 18.28 -19.87
C GLY A 185 4.47 16.98 -19.19
N ALA A 186 4.61 16.95 -17.86
CA ALA A 186 4.89 15.71 -17.16
C ALA A 186 3.73 14.71 -17.30
N LEU A 187 4.10 13.46 -17.56
CA LEU A 187 3.15 12.36 -17.72
C LEU A 187 2.78 11.80 -16.35
N ARG A 188 1.48 11.65 -16.12
CA ARG A 188 0.98 11.10 -14.87
C ARG A 188 1.18 9.59 -14.82
N ARG A 189 1.60 9.10 -13.67
CA ARG A 189 1.70 7.67 -13.36
C ARG A 189 0.92 7.39 -12.09
N THR A 190 -0.22 6.73 -12.26
CA THR A 190 -1.12 6.44 -11.16
C THR A 190 -0.95 5.00 -10.71
N MET A 191 -0.96 4.79 -9.39
CA MET A 191 -0.81 3.48 -8.76
C MET A 191 -1.93 3.24 -7.77
N ILE A 192 -2.47 2.02 -7.73
CA ILE A 192 -3.24 1.55 -6.58
C ILE A 192 -2.26 0.83 -5.66
N LYS A 193 -1.95 1.51 -4.56
CA LYS A 193 -0.98 1.07 -3.57
C LYS A 193 -1.70 0.59 -2.32
N VAL A 194 -1.26 -0.55 -1.82
CA VAL A 194 -1.69 -1.09 -0.53
C VAL A 194 -0.56 -0.89 0.46
N THR A 195 -0.87 -0.44 1.66
CA THR A 195 0.11 -0.29 2.73
C THR A 195 -0.48 -0.77 4.04
N CYS A 196 0.23 -1.66 4.71
CA CYS A 196 -0.07 -2.14 6.04
C CYS A 196 0.85 -1.44 7.05
N TYR A 197 0.27 -0.92 8.12
CA TYR A 197 0.98 -0.28 9.22
C TYR A 197 0.75 -1.06 10.52
N PRO A 198 1.70 -0.99 11.48
CA PRO A 198 1.43 -1.46 12.83
C PRO A 198 0.21 -0.73 13.43
N PRO A 199 -0.46 -1.33 14.43
CA PRO A 199 -1.60 -0.70 15.07
C PRO A 199 -1.19 0.62 15.72
N GLU A 200 -2.07 1.63 15.62
CA GLU A 200 -1.89 2.91 16.32
C GLU A 200 -1.88 2.64 17.84
N ALA A 201 -0.88 3.17 18.55
CA ALA A 201 -0.86 3.10 20.01
C ALA A 201 -2.05 3.90 20.56
N VAL A 202 -2.87 3.26 21.40
CA VAL A 202 -3.99 3.89 22.11
C VAL A 202 -3.47 4.81 23.22
#